data_AF-A0AAJ6U282-F1
#
_entry.id   AF-A0AAJ6U282-F1
#
_cell.length_a   1.000
_cell.length_b   1.000
_cell.length_c   1.000
_cell.angle_alpha   90.00
_cell.angle_beta   90.00
_cell.angle_gamma   90.00
#
_symmetry.space_group_name_H-M   'P 1'
#
loop_
_entity.id
_entity.type
_entity.pdbx_description
1 polymer ?
#
loop_
_entity_poly.entity_id
_entity_poly.type
_entity_poly.pdbx_seq_one_letter_code
_entity_poly.pdbx_strand_id
1 'polypeptide(L)'
;MSKTSIIIYITIALLFLLLVTQTPNKPSNHRNRRIKIRSKFDFDPRHHNHHHEPVPFDPVVADIERKREDKEWEKQYFEHSHPEFVHDSAAAGHESQPEWEDFIDAEDYVNDEEKFNVTNRLLVLFPKIDVEPDDGYVSVHELTEWNLKQSEKEVMHRTKREMDVHDKNHDGLVSFAEYDPPSWVRNSDKNSFGYDMGWWKEEHFNASDADGDGFLNITEFNDFQHPADSKNPKLLQWLCKEEVRERDSDKDGKVNFQEFFHGLFDLVRNYDEEGHNSSHLSDNLMEAPAKKLFNELDKDGDGFLSDIELLPIIGKLHPSERYYAKQQADYILSQADSDKDGRLSLTEMIENPYVFYSAIFSDEDDDYDIHDEFR
;
A
#
# COMPACT_ATOMS: atom_id res chain seq x y z
N MET A 1 47.20 -42.48 35.93
CA MET A 1 45.74 -42.26 35.95
C MET A 1 45.07 -43.62 36.03
N SER A 2 44.26 -43.86 37.07
CA SER A 2 43.66 -45.16 37.33
C SER A 2 42.63 -45.50 36.24
N LYS A 3 42.57 -46.78 35.84
CA LYS A 3 41.60 -47.31 34.86
C LYS A 3 40.15 -46.91 35.19
N THR A 4 39.87 -46.67 36.46
CA THR A 4 38.59 -46.14 36.96
C THR A 4 38.25 -44.74 36.47
N SER A 5 39.22 -43.84 36.32
CA SER A 5 38.97 -42.47 35.85
C SER A 5 38.56 -42.46 34.38
N ILE A 6 39.16 -43.32 33.56
CA ILE A 6 38.83 -43.44 32.12
C ILE A 6 37.39 -43.93 31.93
N ILE A 7 36.94 -44.87 32.75
CA ILE A 7 35.57 -45.40 32.69
C ILE A 7 34.56 -44.30 33.10
N ILE A 8 34.90 -43.45 34.08
CA ILE A 8 34.05 -42.32 34.49
C ILE A 8 33.92 -41.29 33.35
N TYR A 9 35.01 -40.95 32.68
CA TYR A 9 34.94 -40.00 31.55
C TYR A 9 34.16 -40.56 30.35
N ILE A 10 34.30 -41.87 30.05
CA ILE A 10 33.55 -42.51 28.97
C ILE A 10 32.05 -42.55 29.30
N THR A 11 31.68 -42.85 30.55
CA THR A 11 30.28 -42.87 30.97
C THR A 11 29.65 -41.48 30.97
N ILE A 12 30.37 -40.44 31.40
CA ILE A 12 29.91 -39.05 31.32
C ILE A 12 29.76 -38.62 29.87
N ALA A 13 30.72 -38.94 29.00
CA ALA A 13 30.65 -38.61 27.57
C ALA A 13 29.46 -39.29 26.88
N LEU A 14 29.19 -40.57 27.18
CA LEU A 14 28.02 -41.29 26.68
C LEU A 14 26.72 -40.71 27.20
N LEU A 15 26.66 -40.30 28.47
CA LEU A 15 25.48 -39.69 29.07
C LEU A 15 25.21 -38.29 28.49
N PHE A 16 26.27 -37.53 28.18
CA PHE A 16 26.17 -36.25 27.47
C PHE A 16 25.69 -36.44 26.03
N LEU A 17 26.21 -37.44 25.32
CA LEU A 17 25.76 -37.81 23.97
C LEU A 17 24.29 -38.23 23.99
N LEU A 18 23.89 -39.00 25.00
CA LEU A 18 22.51 -39.46 25.17
C LEU A 18 21.56 -38.29 25.48
N LEU A 19 21.98 -37.33 26.30
CA LEU A 19 21.24 -36.09 26.56
C LEU A 19 21.14 -35.18 25.32
N VAL A 20 22.19 -35.07 24.51
CA VAL A 20 22.16 -34.33 23.23
C VAL A 20 21.27 -35.03 22.20
N THR A 21 21.17 -36.36 22.23
CA THR A 21 20.25 -37.10 21.35
C THR A 21 18.81 -37.16 21.87
N GLN A 22 18.57 -36.79 23.14
CA GLN A 22 17.26 -36.79 23.78
C GLN A 22 16.72 -35.38 24.05
N THR A 23 17.36 -34.32 23.53
CA THR A 23 16.69 -33.02 23.45
C THR A 23 15.42 -33.23 22.63
N PRO A 24 14.23 -33.00 23.22
CA PRO A 24 13.00 -33.12 22.46
C PRO A 24 13.08 -32.07 21.36
N ASN A 25 13.17 -32.51 20.11
CA ASN A 25 12.71 -31.68 19.00
C ASN A 25 11.25 -31.38 19.33
N LYS A 26 11.00 -30.20 19.90
CA LYS A 26 9.67 -29.61 19.84
C LYS A 26 9.32 -29.66 18.35
N PRO A 27 8.24 -30.33 17.94
CA PRO A 27 7.70 -30.05 16.63
C PRO A 27 7.39 -28.55 16.67
N SER A 28 8.14 -27.74 15.93
CA SER A 28 7.68 -26.39 15.68
C SER A 28 6.34 -26.60 14.97
N ASN A 29 5.27 -26.17 15.62
CA ASN A 29 4.01 -25.95 14.95
C ASN A 29 4.20 -24.73 14.02
N HIS A 30 5.14 -24.79 13.08
CA HIS A 30 5.06 -24.00 11.87
C HIS A 30 3.85 -24.58 11.13
N ARG A 31 2.67 -24.04 11.40
CA ARG A 31 1.66 -23.90 10.34
C ARG A 31 2.45 -23.47 9.10
N ASN A 32 2.36 -24.21 8.01
CA ASN A 32 3.08 -23.96 6.76
C ASN A 32 2.92 -22.48 6.34
N ARG A 33 3.83 -21.60 6.77
CA ARG A 33 3.82 -20.18 6.41
C ARG A 33 4.48 -20.10 5.05
N ARG A 34 3.68 -20.22 4.00
CA ARG A 34 4.11 -19.95 2.63
C ARG A 34 4.06 -18.45 2.38
N ILE A 35 5.11 -17.94 1.76
CA ILE A 35 5.10 -16.61 1.15
C ILE A 35 4.31 -16.78 -0.13
N LYS A 36 3.08 -16.28 -0.21
CA LYS A 36 2.41 -16.27 -1.52
C LYS A 36 3.04 -15.11 -2.35
N ILE A 37 2.60 -14.84 -3.57
CA ILE A 37 2.98 -13.63 -4.32
C ILE A 37 1.70 -12.98 -4.83
N ARG A 38 1.60 -11.65 -4.83
CA ARG A 38 0.41 -10.97 -5.35
C ARG A 38 0.06 -11.47 -6.74
N SER A 39 -1.19 -11.89 -6.92
CA SER A 39 -1.66 -12.57 -8.13
C SER A 39 -2.86 -11.92 -8.80
N LYS A 40 -3.44 -10.90 -8.17
CA LYS A 40 -4.50 -10.07 -8.73
C LYS A 40 -4.00 -8.64 -8.72
N PHE A 41 -4.06 -7.99 -9.86
CA PHE A 41 -3.73 -6.57 -10.03
C PHE A 41 -4.97 -5.88 -10.58
N ASP A 42 -5.38 -4.79 -9.95
CA ASP A 42 -6.49 -3.98 -10.43
C ASP A 42 -5.97 -2.91 -11.39
N PHE A 43 -6.48 -2.94 -12.62
CA PHE A 43 -6.15 -1.97 -13.66
C PHE A 43 -7.40 -1.18 -14.09
N ASP A 44 -8.55 -1.37 -13.42
CA ASP A 44 -9.76 -0.62 -13.71
C ASP A 44 -9.74 0.70 -12.93
N PRO A 45 -9.63 1.85 -13.61
CA PRO A 45 -9.59 3.12 -12.89
C PRO A 45 -10.96 3.49 -12.27
N ARG A 46 -12.03 2.70 -12.47
CA ARG A 46 -13.31 2.82 -11.73
C ARG A 46 -13.24 2.24 -10.34
N HIS A 47 -12.32 1.32 -10.12
CA HIS A 47 -12.08 0.68 -8.84
C HIS A 47 -10.85 1.33 -8.21
N HIS A 48 -10.99 2.59 -7.81
CA HIS A 48 -10.11 3.13 -6.77
C HIS A 48 -10.43 2.34 -5.49
N ASN A 49 -9.81 1.17 -5.34
CA ASN A 49 -9.95 0.36 -4.15
C ASN A 49 -9.56 1.24 -2.96
N HIS A 50 -10.47 1.42 -2.00
CA HIS A 50 -10.17 2.14 -0.76
C HIS A 50 -9.16 1.39 0.12
N HIS A 51 -8.74 0.19 -0.29
CA HIS A 51 -7.69 -0.58 0.33
C HIS A 51 -6.36 -0.27 -0.34
N HIS A 52 -5.50 0.42 0.40
CA HIS A 52 -4.09 0.54 0.05
C HIS A 52 -3.43 -0.83 0.08
N GLU A 53 -2.82 -1.21 -1.04
CA GLU A 53 -2.18 -2.50 -1.16
C GLU A 53 -0.79 -2.44 -0.51
N PRO A 54 -0.46 -3.35 0.43
CA PRO A 54 0.84 -3.33 1.10
C PRO A 54 1.98 -3.51 0.11
N VAL A 55 3.07 -2.78 0.37
CA VAL A 55 4.23 -2.79 -0.51
C VAL A 55 5.17 -3.94 -0.12
N PRO A 56 5.73 -4.69 -1.09
CA PRO A 56 6.67 -5.75 -0.80
C PRO A 56 7.90 -5.23 -0.04
N PHE A 57 8.14 -5.81 1.13
CA PHE A 57 9.28 -5.45 1.97
C PHE A 57 10.63 -5.72 1.30
N ASP A 58 10.72 -6.81 0.53
CA ASP A 58 11.94 -7.26 -0.12
C ASP A 58 11.97 -6.81 -1.60
N PRO A 59 12.99 -6.05 -2.03
CA PRO A 59 13.14 -5.60 -3.41
C PRO A 59 13.19 -6.71 -4.46
N VAL A 60 13.57 -7.93 -4.10
CA VAL A 60 13.52 -9.08 -5.02
C VAL A 60 12.09 -9.57 -5.21
N VAL A 61 11.29 -9.59 -4.14
CA VAL A 61 9.87 -9.91 -4.24
C VAL A 61 9.14 -8.81 -5.02
N ALA A 62 9.45 -7.54 -4.74
CA ALA A 62 8.93 -6.40 -5.50
C ALA A 62 9.22 -6.52 -7.01
N ASP A 63 10.44 -6.92 -7.38
CA ASP A 63 10.81 -7.10 -8.78
C ASP A 63 10.04 -8.24 -9.47
N ILE A 64 9.76 -9.32 -8.73
CA ILE A 64 8.93 -10.43 -9.22
C ILE A 64 7.49 -9.96 -9.41
N GLU A 65 6.92 -9.22 -8.45
CA GLU A 65 5.56 -8.69 -8.53
C GLU A 65 5.39 -7.69 -9.68
N ARG A 66 6.33 -6.75 -9.87
CA ARG A 66 6.28 -5.80 -10.99
C ARG A 66 6.27 -6.48 -12.35
N LYS A 67 7.13 -7.48 -12.56
CA LYS A 67 7.17 -8.21 -13.84
C LYS A 67 5.86 -8.95 -14.12
N ARG A 68 5.21 -9.45 -13.08
CA ARG A 68 3.90 -10.09 -13.19
C ARG A 68 2.84 -9.06 -13.57
N GLU A 69 2.82 -7.94 -12.87
CA GLU A 69 1.92 -6.82 -13.13
C GLU A 69 2.11 -6.26 -14.55
N ASP A 70 3.35 -6.09 -15.01
CA ASP A 70 3.67 -5.67 -16.38
C ASP A 70 3.05 -6.63 -17.41
N LYS A 71 3.27 -7.94 -17.25
CA LYS A 71 2.76 -8.96 -18.17
C LYS A 71 1.23 -8.99 -18.21
N GLU A 72 0.57 -8.85 -17.06
CA GLU A 72 -0.89 -8.80 -16.99
C GLU A 72 -1.46 -7.51 -17.60
N TRP A 73 -0.82 -6.38 -17.33
CA TRP A 73 -1.20 -5.10 -17.92
C TRP A 73 -1.01 -5.09 -19.44
N GLU A 74 0.13 -5.56 -19.96
CA GLU A 74 0.40 -5.61 -21.40
C GLU A 74 -0.65 -6.45 -22.11
N LYS A 75 -1.05 -7.57 -21.50
CA LYS A 75 -2.13 -8.42 -21.99
C LYS A 75 -3.46 -7.68 -22.04
N GLN A 76 -3.87 -7.04 -20.94
CA GLN A 76 -5.13 -6.30 -20.89
C GLN A 76 -5.13 -5.10 -21.85
N TYR A 77 -4.03 -4.35 -21.91
CA TYR A 77 -3.86 -3.22 -22.81
C TYR A 77 -3.96 -3.65 -24.27
N PHE A 78 -3.32 -4.77 -24.65
CA PHE A 78 -3.44 -5.34 -25.99
C PHE A 78 -4.87 -5.77 -26.31
N GLU A 79 -5.53 -6.50 -25.41
CA GLU A 79 -6.93 -6.93 -25.58
C GLU A 79 -7.90 -5.74 -25.77
N HIS A 80 -7.70 -4.64 -25.05
CA HIS A 80 -8.54 -3.44 -25.14
C HIS A 80 -8.23 -2.56 -26.35
N SER A 81 -6.95 -2.43 -26.73
CA SER A 81 -6.52 -1.61 -27.86
C SER A 81 -6.75 -2.27 -29.21
N HIS A 82 -6.85 -3.61 -29.22
CA HIS A 82 -6.96 -4.44 -30.41
C HIS A 82 -8.10 -5.46 -30.32
N PRO A 83 -9.36 -5.01 -30.10
CA PRO A 83 -10.52 -5.90 -29.91
C PRO A 83 -10.80 -6.77 -31.14
N GLU A 84 -10.34 -6.38 -32.33
CA GLU A 84 -10.44 -7.16 -33.57
C GLU A 84 -9.69 -8.51 -33.52
N PHE A 85 -8.69 -8.66 -32.64
CA PHE A 85 -7.93 -9.90 -32.50
C PHE A 85 -8.43 -10.81 -31.38
N VAL A 86 -9.41 -10.35 -30.57
CA VAL A 86 -9.96 -11.11 -29.43
C VAL A 86 -10.96 -12.18 -29.87
N HIS A 87 -11.53 -12.06 -31.09
CA HIS A 87 -12.56 -12.98 -31.59
C HIS A 87 -12.08 -14.04 -32.60
N ASP A 88 -10.87 -13.91 -33.15
CA ASP A 88 -10.32 -14.91 -34.06
C ASP A 88 -9.57 -15.98 -33.24
N SER A 89 -10.20 -17.15 -33.13
CA SER A 89 -9.61 -18.35 -32.52
C SER A 89 -8.18 -18.52 -33.00
N ALA A 90 -7.23 -18.46 -32.06
CA ALA A 90 -5.81 -18.77 -32.17
C ALA A 90 -5.39 -19.18 -33.59
N ALA A 91 -4.89 -18.21 -34.36
CA ALA A 91 -4.28 -18.51 -35.65
C ALA A 91 -3.23 -19.61 -35.46
N ALA A 92 -3.38 -20.70 -36.21
CA ALA A 92 -2.51 -21.89 -36.16
C ALA A 92 -1.07 -21.51 -36.54
N GLY A 93 -0.29 -21.11 -35.54
CA GLY A 93 1.06 -20.56 -35.72
C GLY A 93 1.56 -19.73 -34.54
N HIS A 94 0.70 -19.34 -33.59
CA HIS A 94 1.19 -18.84 -32.31
C HIS A 94 1.84 -20.00 -31.55
N GLU A 95 3.17 -19.96 -31.44
CA GLU A 95 3.87 -20.66 -30.37
C GLU A 95 3.11 -20.37 -29.08
N SER A 96 2.72 -21.41 -28.35
CA SER A 96 2.17 -21.28 -27.01
C SER A 96 3.09 -20.35 -26.23
N GLN A 97 2.67 -19.11 -26.01
CA GLN A 97 3.36 -18.25 -25.06
C GLN A 97 3.36 -19.03 -23.72
N PRO A 98 4.45 -18.99 -22.94
CA PRO A 98 4.51 -19.69 -21.67
C PRO A 98 3.54 -18.99 -20.71
N GLU A 99 2.26 -19.36 -20.79
CA GLU A 99 1.16 -18.52 -20.30
C GLU A 99 0.79 -18.81 -18.85
N TRP A 100 1.18 -19.95 -18.28
CA TRP A 100 0.77 -20.35 -16.92
C TRP A 100 1.90 -20.97 -16.06
N GLU A 101 3.03 -21.35 -16.65
CA GLU A 101 4.15 -21.96 -15.90
C GLU A 101 5.00 -20.90 -15.16
N ASP A 102 5.12 -19.68 -15.68
CA ASP A 102 5.92 -18.60 -15.06
C ASP A 102 5.37 -18.11 -13.70
N PHE A 103 4.04 -18.17 -13.51
CA PHE A 103 3.38 -17.73 -12.28
C PHE A 103 3.49 -18.76 -11.15
N ILE A 104 3.45 -20.05 -11.51
CA ILE A 104 3.65 -21.16 -10.57
C ILE A 104 5.12 -21.21 -10.14
N ASP A 105 6.06 -20.95 -11.05
CA ASP A 105 7.50 -20.94 -10.72
C ASP A 105 7.91 -19.77 -9.81
N ALA A 106 7.22 -18.62 -9.88
CA ALA A 106 7.52 -17.49 -9.00
C ALA A 106 7.19 -17.78 -7.52
N GLU A 107 6.00 -18.32 -7.25
CA GLU A 107 5.60 -18.71 -5.88
C GLU A 107 6.43 -19.91 -5.39
N ASP A 108 6.70 -20.87 -6.26
CA ASP A 108 7.62 -21.98 -5.96
C ASP A 108 9.05 -21.46 -5.69
N TYR A 109 9.52 -20.45 -6.42
CA TYR A 109 10.84 -19.84 -6.22
C TYR A 109 10.98 -19.18 -4.85
N VAL A 110 10.00 -18.37 -4.41
CA VAL A 110 10.07 -17.68 -3.10
C VAL A 110 9.86 -18.63 -1.92
N ASN A 111 9.24 -19.79 -2.14
CA ASN A 111 9.03 -20.82 -1.12
C ASN A 111 10.08 -21.94 -1.15
N ASP A 112 10.98 -21.96 -2.13
CA ASP A 112 12.10 -22.90 -2.22
C ASP A 112 13.26 -22.38 -1.36
N GLU A 113 13.50 -22.99 -0.19
CA GLU A 113 14.55 -22.57 0.74
C GLU A 113 15.97 -22.63 0.14
N GLU A 114 16.21 -23.43 -0.90
CA GLU A 114 17.49 -23.49 -1.60
C GLU A 114 17.67 -22.30 -2.55
N LYS A 115 16.58 -21.79 -3.13
CA LYS A 115 16.57 -20.67 -4.10
C LYS A 115 16.34 -19.32 -3.43
N PHE A 116 15.44 -19.25 -2.46
CA PHE A 116 15.02 -18.06 -1.74
C PHE A 116 15.04 -18.29 -0.23
N ASN A 117 16.23 -18.13 0.36
CA ASN A 117 16.38 -18.25 1.81
C ASN A 117 16.02 -16.92 2.49
N VAL A 118 14.81 -16.84 3.04
CA VAL A 118 14.25 -15.65 3.70
C VAL A 118 15.17 -15.10 4.80
N THR A 119 15.76 -15.98 5.61
CA THR A 119 16.70 -15.58 6.67
C THR A 119 17.94 -14.89 6.08
N ASN A 120 18.51 -15.43 5.01
CA ASN A 120 19.64 -14.80 4.32
C ASN A 120 19.24 -13.48 3.64
N ARG A 121 17.99 -13.36 3.16
CA ARG A 121 17.47 -12.07 2.67
C ARG A 121 17.50 -11.02 3.76
N LEU A 122 16.97 -11.32 4.95
CA LEU A 122 16.96 -10.40 6.09
C LEU A 122 18.37 -10.02 6.54
N LEU A 123 19.33 -10.95 6.53
CA LEU A 123 20.74 -10.64 6.81
C LEU A 123 21.34 -9.61 5.84
N VAL A 124 20.92 -9.64 4.57
CA VAL A 124 21.38 -8.70 3.54
C VAL A 124 20.61 -7.37 3.58
N LEU A 125 19.35 -7.39 4.02
CA LEU A 125 18.50 -6.21 4.10
C LEU A 125 18.75 -5.39 5.37
N PHE A 126 19.03 -6.04 6.50
CA PHE A 126 19.26 -5.39 7.80
C PHE A 126 20.19 -4.16 7.72
N PRO A 127 21.44 -4.26 7.23
CA PRO A 127 22.36 -3.11 7.17
C PRO A 127 21.99 -2.06 6.11
N LYS A 128 20.94 -2.29 5.32
CA LYS A 128 20.39 -1.29 4.39
C LYS A 128 19.23 -0.51 5.00
N ILE A 129 18.66 -1.03 6.08
CA ILE A 129 17.54 -0.44 6.81
C ILE A 129 18.08 0.33 8.01
N ASP A 130 18.96 -0.28 8.80
CA ASP A 130 19.69 0.34 9.91
C ASP A 130 20.75 1.31 9.36
N VAL A 131 20.42 2.60 9.30
CA VAL A 131 21.24 3.64 8.66
C VAL A 131 21.23 4.98 9.40
N GLU A 132 20.20 5.28 10.20
CA GLU A 132 20.02 6.60 10.84
C GLU A 132 19.40 6.49 12.24
N PRO A 133 20.22 6.24 13.29
CA PRO A 133 21.66 5.93 13.26
C PRO A 133 21.95 4.44 13.03
N ASP A 134 23.09 4.13 12.38
CA ASP A 134 23.67 2.77 12.35
C ASP A 134 24.06 2.32 13.77
N ASP A 135 23.10 1.73 14.49
CA ASP A 135 23.21 1.38 15.91
C ASP A 135 23.02 -0.12 16.20
N GLY A 136 22.82 -0.92 15.15
CA GLY A 136 22.58 -2.35 15.24
C GLY A 136 21.12 -2.71 15.52
N TYR A 137 20.20 -1.76 15.41
CA TYR A 137 18.76 -1.95 15.57
C TYR A 137 18.00 -1.23 14.46
N VAL A 138 16.93 -1.86 13.97
CA VAL A 138 16.00 -1.20 13.05
C VAL A 138 14.90 -0.52 13.86
N SER A 139 14.89 0.80 13.85
CA SER A 139 13.82 1.61 14.44
C SER A 139 12.55 1.63 13.58
N VAL A 140 11.41 2.00 14.18
CA VAL A 140 10.15 2.23 13.43
C VAL A 140 10.35 3.28 12.33
N HIS A 141 11.16 4.30 12.60
CA HIS A 141 11.43 5.35 11.63
C HIS A 141 12.15 4.80 10.40
N GLU A 142 13.23 4.05 10.58
CA GLU A 142 14.00 3.45 9.50
C GLU A 142 13.17 2.44 8.70
N LEU A 143 12.36 1.64 9.39
CA LEU A 143 11.45 0.70 8.74
C LEU A 143 10.37 1.42 7.93
N THR A 144 9.87 2.56 8.44
CA THR A 144 8.93 3.44 7.72
C THR A 144 9.58 4.01 6.45
N GLU A 145 10.80 4.56 6.55
CA GLU A 145 11.51 5.10 5.39
C GLU A 145 11.85 3.99 4.38
N TRP A 146 12.17 2.78 4.85
CA TRP A 146 12.41 1.62 3.99
C TRP A 146 11.16 1.23 3.18
N ASN A 147 10.01 1.11 3.85
CA ASN A 147 8.73 0.79 3.23
C ASN A 147 8.29 1.90 2.27
N LEU A 148 8.40 3.17 2.69
CA LEU A 148 8.08 4.32 1.86
C LEU A 148 8.91 4.33 0.57
N LYS A 149 10.21 4.08 0.68
CA LYS A 149 11.10 4.01 -0.48
C LYS A 149 10.78 2.85 -1.42
N GLN A 150 10.26 1.73 -0.90
CA GLN A 150 9.74 0.69 -1.79
C GLN A 150 8.46 1.17 -2.46
N SER A 151 7.56 1.81 -1.72
CA SER A 151 6.29 2.31 -2.26
C SER A 151 6.51 3.29 -3.39
N GLU A 152 7.36 4.29 -3.17
CA GLU A 152 7.70 5.31 -4.17
C GLU A 152 8.24 4.68 -5.46
N LYS A 153 8.95 3.54 -5.40
CA LYS A 153 9.41 2.84 -6.61
C LYS A 153 8.28 2.16 -7.36
N GLU A 154 7.34 1.55 -6.64
CA GLU A 154 6.18 0.88 -7.24
C GLU A 154 5.23 1.90 -7.86
N VAL A 155 4.92 2.96 -7.12
CA VAL A 155 4.13 4.11 -7.59
C VAL A 155 4.77 4.73 -8.84
N MET A 156 6.06 5.08 -8.78
CA MET A 156 6.75 5.65 -9.95
C MET A 156 6.86 4.68 -11.13
N HIS A 157 6.88 3.37 -10.89
CA HIS A 157 6.87 2.37 -11.96
C HIS A 157 5.54 2.37 -12.72
N ARG A 158 4.42 2.33 -11.97
CA ARG A 158 3.07 2.44 -12.52
C ARG A 158 2.86 3.77 -13.23
N THR A 159 3.27 4.88 -12.61
CA THR A 159 3.19 6.22 -13.22
C THR A 159 3.91 6.33 -14.55
N LYS A 160 5.11 5.73 -14.69
CA LYS A 160 5.82 5.72 -15.98
C LYS A 160 5.04 4.97 -17.06
N ARG A 161 4.47 3.82 -16.70
CA ARG A 161 3.67 3.02 -17.61
C ARG A 161 2.43 3.78 -18.09
N GLU A 162 1.73 4.44 -17.17
CA GLU A 162 0.58 5.28 -17.52
C GLU A 162 0.99 6.50 -18.35
N MET A 163 2.14 7.11 -18.05
CA MET A 163 2.68 8.20 -18.86
C MET A 163 2.94 7.74 -20.30
N ASP A 164 3.52 6.55 -20.52
CA ASP A 164 3.79 6.02 -21.86
C ASP A 164 2.51 5.82 -22.70
N VAL A 165 1.36 5.56 -22.06
CA VAL A 165 0.05 5.47 -22.73
C VAL A 165 -0.45 6.85 -23.14
N HIS A 166 -0.22 7.86 -22.30
CA HIS A 166 -0.72 9.21 -22.54
C HIS A 166 0.21 10.05 -23.42
N ASP A 167 1.53 9.87 -23.36
CA ASP A 167 2.53 10.53 -24.18
C ASP A 167 2.51 9.99 -25.63
N LYS A 168 1.52 10.46 -26.39
CA LYS A 168 1.28 10.06 -27.79
C LYS A 168 2.37 10.54 -28.74
N ASN A 169 3.07 11.62 -28.39
CA ASN A 169 4.07 12.24 -29.24
C ASN A 169 5.51 11.77 -28.91
N HIS A 170 5.67 11.09 -27.77
CA HIS A 170 6.90 10.51 -27.23
C HIS A 170 7.98 11.56 -26.90
N ASP A 171 7.58 12.73 -26.38
CA ASP A 171 8.50 13.77 -25.91
C ASP A 171 8.87 13.65 -24.42
N GLY A 172 8.29 12.67 -23.72
CA GLY A 172 8.48 12.42 -22.30
C GLY A 172 7.67 13.35 -21.40
N LEU A 173 6.69 14.06 -21.96
CA LEU A 173 5.77 14.95 -21.26
C LEU A 173 4.32 14.56 -21.61
N VAL A 174 3.38 14.95 -20.74
CA VAL A 174 1.95 14.77 -21.02
C VAL A 174 1.29 16.13 -21.10
N SER A 175 0.73 16.48 -22.25
CA SER A 175 -0.12 17.65 -22.40
C SER A 175 -1.58 17.33 -22.02
N PHE A 176 -2.35 18.36 -21.65
CA PHE A 176 -3.78 18.18 -21.37
C PHE A 176 -4.56 17.64 -22.58
N ALA A 177 -4.11 17.91 -23.81
CA ALA A 177 -4.74 17.40 -25.03
C ALA A 177 -4.46 15.90 -25.26
N GLU A 178 -3.36 15.39 -24.70
CA GLU A 178 -2.97 13.99 -24.77
C GLU A 178 -3.69 13.14 -23.73
N TYR A 179 -3.94 13.72 -22.56
CA TYR A 179 -4.69 13.11 -21.47
C TYR A 179 -6.17 12.95 -21.84
N ASP A 180 -6.56 11.73 -22.22
CA ASP A 180 -7.92 11.42 -22.59
C ASP A 180 -8.81 11.28 -21.34
N PRO A 181 -10.00 11.91 -21.28
CA PRO A 181 -10.92 11.69 -20.18
C PRO A 181 -11.34 10.21 -20.15
N PRO A 182 -11.54 9.62 -18.95
CA PRO A 182 -11.89 8.22 -18.80
C PRO A 182 -13.10 7.81 -19.64
N SER A 183 -13.13 6.55 -20.07
CA SER A 183 -14.15 6.02 -20.99
C SER A 183 -15.58 6.18 -20.46
N TRP A 184 -15.80 6.14 -19.14
CA TRP A 184 -17.11 6.39 -18.53
C TRP A 184 -17.55 7.86 -18.64
N VAL A 185 -16.63 8.82 -18.62
CA VAL A 185 -16.92 10.25 -18.84
C VAL A 185 -17.36 10.49 -20.27
N ARG A 186 -16.73 9.78 -21.23
CA ARG A 186 -17.10 9.82 -22.65
C ARG A 186 -18.49 9.24 -22.91
N ASN A 187 -18.92 8.26 -22.10
CA ASN A 187 -20.17 7.52 -22.27
C ASN A 187 -21.29 7.91 -21.30
N SER A 188 -21.06 8.83 -20.34
CA SER A 188 -22.09 9.24 -19.39
C SER A 188 -23.06 10.25 -20.00
N ASP A 189 -24.35 9.90 -20.03
CA ASP A 189 -25.41 10.91 -20.04
C ASP A 189 -25.26 11.76 -18.77
N LYS A 190 -25.36 13.10 -18.91
CA LYS A 190 -25.08 14.15 -17.90
C LYS A 190 -25.84 14.07 -16.55
N ASN A 191 -26.47 12.94 -16.25
CA ASN A 191 -27.40 12.74 -15.14
C ASN A 191 -27.07 11.55 -14.22
N SER A 192 -25.90 10.91 -14.34
CA SER A 192 -25.47 9.90 -13.37
C SER A 192 -24.90 10.59 -12.12
N PHE A 193 -25.74 10.73 -11.09
CA PHE A 193 -25.31 11.22 -9.78
C PHE A 193 -24.33 10.23 -9.12
N GLY A 194 -23.20 10.74 -8.61
CA GLY A 194 -22.32 10.00 -7.69
C GLY A 194 -20.87 9.73 -8.13
N TYR A 195 -20.45 10.13 -9.34
CA TYR A 195 -19.08 9.87 -9.85
C TYR A 195 -18.53 11.02 -10.72
N ASP A 196 -18.71 12.28 -10.28
CA ASP A 196 -18.18 13.48 -10.95
C ASP A 196 -16.88 13.97 -10.29
N MET A 197 -15.98 13.05 -9.95
CA MET A 197 -14.64 13.40 -9.47
C MET A 197 -13.93 14.21 -10.55
N GLY A 198 -13.47 15.40 -10.21
CA GLY A 198 -12.87 16.37 -11.12
C GLY A 198 -11.47 16.00 -11.59
N TRP A 199 -11.00 14.78 -11.27
CA TRP A 199 -9.62 14.33 -11.47
C TRP A 199 -9.12 14.42 -12.92
N TRP A 200 -10.00 14.36 -13.92
CA TRP A 200 -9.60 14.53 -15.33
C TRP A 200 -9.81 15.96 -15.87
N LYS A 201 -10.21 16.92 -15.03
CA LYS A 201 -10.48 18.31 -15.46
C LYS A 201 -9.18 19.10 -15.58
N GLU A 202 -9.22 20.12 -16.44
CA GLU A 202 -8.10 21.04 -16.67
C GLU A 202 -7.62 21.74 -15.39
N GLU A 203 -8.52 21.97 -14.42
CA GLU A 203 -8.14 22.54 -13.12
C GLU A 203 -7.16 21.66 -12.34
N HIS A 204 -7.37 20.34 -12.34
CA HIS A 204 -6.49 19.39 -11.67
C HIS A 204 -5.13 19.28 -12.39
N PHE A 205 -5.17 19.23 -13.71
CA PHE A 205 -3.97 19.25 -14.55
C PHE A 205 -3.13 20.51 -14.27
N ASN A 206 -3.75 21.69 -14.29
CA ASN A 206 -3.10 22.97 -14.01
C ASN A 206 -2.63 23.12 -12.55
N ALA A 207 -3.28 22.44 -11.60
CA ALA A 207 -2.84 22.42 -10.22
C ALA A 207 -1.58 21.56 -10.04
N SER A 208 -1.45 20.51 -10.85
CA SER A 208 -0.31 19.58 -10.87
C SER A 208 0.90 20.13 -11.64
N ASP A 209 0.65 20.93 -12.69
CA ASP A 209 1.66 21.70 -13.41
C ASP A 209 2.30 22.76 -12.48
N ALA A 210 3.43 22.42 -11.90
CA ALA A 210 4.06 23.20 -10.85
C ALA A 210 4.81 24.39 -11.44
N ASP A 211 5.47 24.21 -12.58
CA ASP A 211 6.25 25.24 -13.27
C ASP A 211 5.45 26.09 -14.27
N GLY A 212 4.25 25.65 -14.65
CA GLY A 212 3.29 26.39 -15.46
C GLY A 212 3.60 26.36 -16.95
N ASP A 213 4.34 25.36 -17.44
CA ASP A 213 4.71 25.24 -18.85
C ASP A 213 3.60 24.64 -19.74
N GLY A 214 2.51 24.15 -19.12
CA GLY A 214 1.36 23.56 -19.79
C GLY A 214 1.50 22.05 -20.06
N PHE A 215 2.55 21.42 -19.56
CA PHE A 215 2.83 20.00 -19.67
C PHE A 215 3.11 19.41 -18.29
N LEU A 216 2.89 18.11 -18.13
CA LEU A 216 3.29 17.40 -16.93
C LEU A 216 4.54 16.57 -17.24
N ASN A 217 5.64 16.87 -16.56
CA ASN A 217 6.78 15.96 -16.53
C ASN A 217 6.49 14.75 -15.62
N ILE A 218 7.36 13.74 -15.61
CA ILE A 218 7.11 12.49 -14.84
C ILE A 218 6.87 12.70 -13.35
N THR A 219 7.46 13.74 -12.74
CA THR A 219 7.25 14.05 -11.32
C THR A 219 5.88 14.71 -11.12
N GLU A 220 5.51 15.64 -11.99
CA GLU A 220 4.21 16.32 -11.93
C GLU A 220 3.06 15.40 -12.30
N PHE A 221 3.27 14.47 -13.24
CA PHE A 221 2.31 13.43 -13.58
C PHE A 221 2.16 12.42 -12.43
N ASN A 222 3.24 12.11 -11.72
CA ASN A 222 3.14 11.32 -10.49
C ASN A 222 2.29 12.03 -9.43
N ASP A 223 2.56 13.31 -9.19
CA ASP A 223 1.78 14.13 -8.26
C ASP A 223 0.31 14.22 -8.70
N PHE A 224 0.05 14.39 -9.99
CA PHE A 224 -1.29 14.36 -10.57
C PHE A 224 -2.03 13.04 -10.27
N GLN A 225 -1.37 11.88 -10.41
CA GLN A 225 -2.01 10.60 -10.08
C GLN A 225 -2.13 10.35 -8.56
N HIS A 226 -1.21 10.91 -7.78
CA HIS A 226 -1.08 10.69 -6.34
C HIS A 226 -1.06 12.03 -5.58
N PRO A 227 -2.16 12.82 -5.62
CA PRO A 227 -2.17 14.17 -5.06
C PRO A 227 -1.95 14.19 -3.54
N ALA A 228 -2.28 13.10 -2.84
CA ALA A 228 -2.08 12.93 -1.41
C ALA A 228 -0.59 12.90 -0.99
N ASP A 229 0.29 12.46 -1.89
CA ASP A 229 1.74 12.35 -1.67
C ASP A 229 2.49 13.60 -2.11
N SER A 230 1.82 14.49 -2.85
CA SER A 230 2.43 15.68 -3.39
C SER A 230 2.79 16.68 -2.29
N LYS A 231 3.92 17.35 -2.49
CA LYS A 231 4.32 18.52 -1.70
C LYS A 231 3.85 19.84 -2.33
N ASN A 232 3.19 19.79 -3.48
CA ASN A 232 2.69 20.95 -4.21
C ASN A 232 1.47 21.54 -3.48
N PRO A 233 1.56 22.76 -2.91
CA PRO A 233 0.45 23.36 -2.17
C PRO A 233 -0.77 23.64 -3.05
N LYS A 234 -0.58 23.92 -4.35
CA LYS A 234 -1.70 24.15 -5.27
C LYS A 234 -2.53 22.89 -5.44
N LEU A 235 -1.86 21.75 -5.55
CA LEU A 235 -2.51 20.46 -5.74
C LEU A 235 -3.22 19.98 -4.47
N LEU A 236 -2.60 20.14 -3.30
CA LEU A 236 -3.25 19.85 -2.03
C LEU A 236 -4.46 20.75 -1.77
N GLN A 237 -4.38 22.02 -2.16
CA GLN A 237 -5.54 22.92 -2.09
C GLN A 237 -6.65 22.50 -3.06
N TRP A 238 -6.29 22.09 -4.29
CA TRP A 238 -7.26 21.54 -5.23
C TRP A 238 -7.96 20.29 -4.66
N LEU A 239 -7.21 19.39 -4.04
CA LEU A 239 -7.76 18.20 -3.37
C LEU A 239 -8.75 18.58 -2.26
N CYS A 240 -8.47 19.63 -1.48
CA CYS A 240 -9.41 20.14 -0.48
C CYS A 240 -10.68 20.73 -1.11
N LYS A 241 -10.55 21.48 -2.22
CA LYS A 241 -11.73 22.00 -2.94
C LYS A 241 -12.59 20.88 -3.49
N GLU A 242 -11.96 19.79 -3.94
CA GLU A 242 -12.68 18.62 -4.41
C GLU A 242 -13.47 17.98 -3.27
N GLU A 243 -12.86 17.79 -2.09
CA GLU A 243 -13.59 17.33 -0.90
C GLU A 243 -14.78 18.24 -0.53
N VAL A 244 -14.60 19.57 -0.57
CA VAL A 244 -15.73 20.50 -0.37
C VAL A 244 -16.82 20.23 -1.40
N ARG A 245 -16.47 20.15 -2.69
CA ARG A 245 -17.42 19.96 -3.79
C ARG A 245 -18.21 18.65 -3.71
N GLU A 246 -17.60 17.60 -3.16
CA GLU A 246 -18.25 16.31 -2.98
C GLU A 246 -19.24 16.31 -1.80
N ARG A 247 -18.95 17.04 -0.73
CA ARG A 247 -19.77 17.04 0.50
C ARG A 247 -20.80 18.15 0.55
N ASP A 248 -20.54 19.26 -0.15
CA ASP A 248 -21.41 20.43 -0.27
C ASP A 248 -22.72 20.07 -1.00
N SER A 249 -23.71 19.70 -0.20
CA SER A 249 -25.00 19.20 -0.67
C SER A 249 -25.94 20.35 -1.04
N ASP A 250 -25.80 21.50 -0.37
CA ASP A 250 -26.63 22.69 -0.61
C ASP A 250 -26.03 23.68 -1.63
N LYS A 251 -24.80 23.42 -2.09
CA LYS A 251 -24.05 24.13 -3.13
C LYS A 251 -23.70 25.56 -2.75
N ASP A 252 -23.41 25.80 -1.47
CA ASP A 252 -22.99 27.11 -0.98
C ASP A 252 -21.47 27.35 -1.10
N GLY A 253 -20.71 26.33 -1.53
CA GLY A 253 -19.27 26.35 -1.74
C GLY A 253 -18.46 26.09 -0.47
N LYS A 254 -19.09 25.65 0.62
CA LYS A 254 -18.46 25.34 1.90
C LYS A 254 -19.05 24.06 2.48
N VAL A 255 -18.47 23.59 3.58
CA VAL A 255 -18.97 22.42 4.32
C VAL A 255 -19.56 22.87 5.64
N ASN A 256 -20.88 22.74 5.79
CA ASN A 256 -21.54 23.02 7.07
C ASN A 256 -21.37 21.86 8.06
N PHE A 257 -21.74 22.07 9.34
CA PHE A 257 -21.56 21.04 10.37
C PHE A 257 -22.23 19.70 10.05
N GLN A 258 -23.42 19.72 9.43
CA GLN A 258 -24.17 18.51 9.11
C GLN A 258 -23.45 17.69 8.03
N GLU A 259 -22.91 18.37 7.01
CA GLU A 259 -22.10 17.77 5.94
C GLU A 259 -20.78 17.24 6.46
N PHE A 260 -20.11 17.99 7.35
CA PHE A 260 -18.91 17.51 8.03
C PHE A 260 -19.20 16.26 8.87
N PHE A 261 -20.27 16.27 9.66
CA PHE A 261 -20.60 15.18 10.59
C PHE A 261 -20.93 13.88 9.87
N HIS A 262 -21.73 13.94 8.80
CA HIS A 262 -22.11 12.74 8.05
C HIS A 262 -21.12 12.37 6.95
N GLY A 263 -20.31 13.32 6.47
CA GLY A 263 -19.37 13.10 5.38
C GLY A 263 -17.95 12.82 5.86
N LEU A 264 -17.36 13.72 6.64
CA LEU A 264 -15.92 13.75 6.89
C LEU A 264 -15.52 13.20 8.26
N PHE A 265 -16.40 13.36 9.26
CA PHE A 265 -16.06 13.10 10.65
C PHE A 265 -15.59 11.67 10.90
N ASP A 266 -16.25 10.67 10.32
CA ASP A 266 -15.84 9.27 10.50
C ASP A 266 -14.48 8.96 9.89
N LEU A 267 -14.12 9.58 8.75
CA LEU A 267 -12.79 9.43 8.16
C LEU A 267 -11.71 10.07 9.03
N VAL A 268 -12.00 11.24 9.63
CA VAL A 268 -11.02 11.99 10.41
C VAL A 268 -10.86 11.48 11.84
N ARG A 269 -11.93 10.91 12.44
CA ARG A 269 -11.93 10.39 13.82
C ARG A 269 -11.13 9.10 13.97
N ASN A 270 -11.17 8.21 12.97
CA ASN A 270 -10.50 6.91 13.01
C ASN A 270 -8.95 7.00 13.06
N TYR A 271 -8.39 8.21 12.99
CA TYR A 271 -6.95 8.46 12.96
C TYR A 271 -6.25 8.57 14.33
N ASP A 272 -6.95 8.92 15.42
CA ASP A 272 -6.30 9.24 16.70
C ASP A 272 -6.67 8.28 17.86
N GLU A 273 -7.60 7.34 17.68
CA GLU A 273 -8.02 6.42 18.74
C GLU A 273 -7.55 4.97 18.49
N GLU A 274 -6.40 4.61 19.08
CA GLU A 274 -6.01 3.24 19.39
C GLU A 274 -7.10 2.60 20.30
N GLY A 275 -8.13 2.02 19.69
CA GLY A 275 -9.23 1.46 20.47
C GLY A 275 -10.42 1.04 19.62
N HIS A 276 -10.30 -0.11 18.96
CA HIS A 276 -11.44 -0.83 18.40
C HIS A 276 -12.49 -1.10 19.49
N ASN A 277 -13.56 -0.29 19.52
CA ASN A 277 -14.90 -0.62 20.04
C ASN A 277 -15.83 0.59 19.84
N SER A 278 -16.24 0.88 18.61
CA SER A 278 -17.35 1.80 18.35
C SER A 278 -18.29 1.24 17.28
N SER A 279 -18.77 0.00 17.48
CA SER A 279 -20.05 -0.35 16.88
C SER A 279 -21.16 0.27 17.73
N HIS A 280 -21.96 1.13 17.11
CA HIS A 280 -23.17 1.74 17.67
C HIS A 280 -23.02 2.61 18.93
N LEU A 281 -22.17 3.63 18.89
CA LEU A 281 -22.45 4.82 19.69
C LEU A 281 -23.54 5.63 18.97
N SER A 282 -24.68 5.86 19.64
CA SER A 282 -25.79 6.65 19.08
C SER A 282 -25.32 8.02 18.58
N ASP A 283 -25.86 8.55 17.48
CA ASP A 283 -25.52 9.85 16.87
C ASP A 283 -25.30 10.99 17.90
N ASN A 284 -26.12 11.01 18.95
CA ASN A 284 -26.03 12.00 20.03
C ASN A 284 -24.71 11.98 20.84
N LEU A 285 -23.99 10.87 20.86
CA LEU A 285 -22.71 10.73 21.57
C LEU A 285 -21.52 11.15 20.71
N MET A 286 -21.67 11.07 19.38
CA MET A 286 -20.67 11.44 18.37
C MET A 286 -20.74 12.92 17.99
N GLU A 287 -21.90 13.57 18.17
CA GLU A 287 -22.07 14.99 17.84
C GLU A 287 -21.15 15.92 18.67
N ALA A 288 -20.91 15.61 19.94
CA ALA A 288 -20.05 16.41 20.81
C ALA A 288 -18.56 16.42 20.38
N PRO A 289 -17.90 15.26 20.14
CA PRO A 289 -16.54 15.25 19.60
C PRO A 289 -16.47 15.81 18.17
N ALA A 290 -17.50 15.59 17.33
CA ALA A 290 -17.56 16.19 16.01
C ALA A 290 -17.62 17.72 16.05
N LYS A 291 -18.46 18.31 16.91
CA LYS A 291 -18.52 19.76 17.10
C LYS A 291 -17.20 20.33 17.60
N LYS A 292 -16.51 19.60 18.48
CA LYS A 292 -15.19 20.02 18.96
C LYS A 292 -14.20 20.11 17.80
N LEU A 293 -14.11 19.07 16.98
CA LEU A 293 -13.20 19.05 15.84
C LEU A 293 -13.60 20.09 14.78
N PHE A 294 -14.90 20.22 14.48
CA PHE A 294 -15.42 21.25 13.57
C PHE A 294 -15.00 22.65 14.01
N ASN A 295 -15.22 23.00 15.29
CA ASN A 295 -14.82 24.29 15.84
C ASN A 295 -13.29 24.48 15.91
N GLU A 296 -12.51 23.41 15.92
CA GLU A 296 -11.05 23.49 15.84
C GLU A 296 -10.57 23.78 14.41
N LEU A 297 -11.32 23.32 13.41
CA LEU A 297 -11.05 23.56 11.98
C LEU A 297 -11.56 24.92 11.50
N ASP A 298 -12.76 25.32 11.92
CA ASP A 298 -13.37 26.62 11.64
C ASP A 298 -12.57 27.74 12.34
N LYS A 299 -11.61 28.32 11.61
CA LYS A 299 -10.68 29.33 12.13
C LYS A 299 -11.28 30.72 12.10
N ASP A 300 -12.12 31.02 11.11
CA ASP A 300 -12.73 32.34 10.98
C ASP A 300 -14.05 32.49 11.76
N GLY A 301 -14.60 31.36 12.24
CA GLY A 301 -15.76 31.29 13.12
C GLY A 301 -17.07 31.60 12.40
N ASP A 302 -17.13 31.41 11.09
CA ASP A 302 -18.32 31.68 10.30
C ASP A 302 -19.35 30.54 10.33
N GLY A 303 -19.00 29.40 10.94
CA GLY A 303 -19.87 28.24 11.09
C GLY A 303 -19.81 27.26 9.92
N PHE A 304 -18.87 27.44 9.00
CA PHE A 304 -18.63 26.60 7.83
C PHE A 304 -17.14 26.27 7.71
N LEU A 305 -16.80 25.20 6.99
CA LEU A 305 -15.41 24.86 6.66
C LEU A 305 -15.14 25.17 5.19
N SER A 306 -14.13 26.00 4.96
CA SER A 306 -13.57 26.30 3.63
C SER A 306 -12.53 25.25 3.19
N ASP A 307 -12.16 25.28 1.90
CA ASP A 307 -11.09 24.44 1.33
C ASP A 307 -9.76 24.61 2.10
N ILE A 308 -9.45 25.83 2.52
CA ILE A 308 -8.23 26.14 3.28
C ILE A 308 -8.28 25.54 4.69
N GLU A 309 -9.46 25.48 5.31
CA GLU A 309 -9.63 24.93 6.66
C GLU A 309 -9.65 23.40 6.70
N LEU A 310 -9.86 22.74 5.55
CA LEU A 310 -9.70 21.30 5.40
C LEU A 310 -8.25 20.86 5.20
N LEU A 311 -7.34 21.75 4.76
CA LEU A 311 -5.91 21.42 4.54
C LEU A 311 -5.25 20.66 5.71
N PRO A 312 -5.44 21.03 6.99
CA PRO A 312 -4.81 20.31 8.10
C PRO A 312 -5.26 18.86 8.27
N ILE A 313 -6.44 18.51 7.74
CA ILE A 313 -7.01 17.15 7.82
C ILE A 313 -6.98 16.43 6.48
N ILE A 314 -6.46 17.05 5.40
CA ILE A 314 -6.49 16.43 4.08
C ILE A 314 -5.70 15.12 4.04
N GLY A 315 -4.57 15.04 4.75
CA GLY A 315 -3.80 13.80 4.88
C GLY A 315 -4.50 12.72 5.71
N LYS A 316 -5.59 13.05 6.43
CA LYS A 316 -6.46 12.07 7.08
C LYS A 316 -7.53 11.55 6.11
N LEU A 317 -8.08 12.45 5.29
CA LEU A 317 -9.07 12.11 4.25
C LEU A 317 -8.43 11.30 3.11
N HIS A 318 -7.22 11.67 2.75
CA HIS A 318 -6.38 11.03 1.73
C HIS A 318 -5.04 10.63 2.36
N PRO A 319 -4.95 9.44 2.95
CA PRO A 319 -3.71 8.95 3.55
C PRO A 319 -2.60 8.83 2.50
N SER A 320 -1.46 9.46 2.75
CA SER A 320 -0.25 9.35 1.91
C SER A 320 0.40 7.97 2.01
N GLU A 321 1.27 7.61 1.06
CA GLU A 321 2.15 6.44 1.10
C GLU A 321 2.98 6.36 2.38
N ARG A 322 3.40 7.51 2.92
CA ARG A 322 4.14 7.57 4.19
C ARG A 322 3.31 7.08 5.37
N TYR A 323 2.00 7.34 5.35
CA TYR A 323 1.09 6.85 6.39
C TYR A 323 1.01 5.32 6.33
N TYR A 324 0.77 4.75 5.16
CA TYR A 324 0.70 3.29 5.00
C TYR A 324 2.03 2.60 5.27
N ALA A 325 3.14 3.19 4.85
CA ALA A 325 4.49 2.72 5.17
C ALA A 325 4.73 2.64 6.69
N LYS A 326 4.23 3.62 7.45
CA LYS A 326 4.28 3.64 8.92
C LYS A 326 3.37 2.56 9.51
N GLN A 327 2.13 2.41 9.04
CA GLN A 327 1.21 1.37 9.51
C GLN A 327 1.82 -0.04 9.32
N GLN A 328 2.46 -0.28 8.18
CA GLN A 328 3.18 -1.53 7.92
C GLN A 328 4.38 -1.70 8.85
N ALA A 329 5.15 -0.64 9.13
CA ALA A 329 6.26 -0.68 10.07
C ALA A 329 5.79 -0.97 11.51
N ASP A 330 4.74 -0.30 11.98
CA ASP A 330 4.14 -0.50 13.30
C ASP A 330 3.60 -1.94 13.45
N TYR A 331 2.95 -2.47 12.40
CA TYR A 331 2.51 -3.85 12.38
C TYR A 331 3.69 -4.82 12.51
N ILE A 332 4.74 -4.66 11.71
CA ILE A 332 5.93 -5.50 11.76
C ILE A 332 6.56 -5.46 13.16
N LEU A 333 6.71 -4.26 13.74
CA LEU A 333 7.23 -4.09 15.09
C LEU A 333 6.38 -4.86 16.10
N SER A 334 5.06 -4.71 16.06
CA SER A 334 4.13 -5.36 16.98
C SER A 334 4.22 -6.90 16.99
N GLN A 335 4.67 -7.49 15.88
CA GLN A 335 4.77 -8.93 15.70
C GLN A 335 6.18 -9.48 15.94
N ALA A 336 7.23 -8.70 15.66
CA ALA A 336 8.63 -9.16 15.69
C ALA A 336 9.40 -8.70 16.94
N ASP A 337 9.05 -7.55 17.52
CA ASP A 337 9.69 -7.01 18.74
C ASP A 337 9.33 -7.87 19.96
N SER A 338 10.24 -8.77 20.31
CA SER A 338 9.99 -9.81 21.30
C SER A 338 10.32 -9.33 22.70
N ASP A 339 11.31 -8.46 22.85
CA ASP A 339 11.71 -7.88 24.13
C ASP A 339 11.00 -6.56 24.47
N LYS A 340 10.24 -6.01 23.52
CA LYS A 340 9.41 -4.80 23.63
C LYS A 340 10.22 -3.54 23.87
N ASP A 341 11.42 -3.47 23.30
CA ASP A 341 12.27 -2.29 23.40
C ASP A 341 11.94 -1.21 22.33
N GLY A 342 10.98 -1.49 21.44
CA GLY A 342 10.46 -0.55 20.45
C GLY A 342 11.28 -0.46 19.16
N ARG A 343 12.20 -1.40 18.95
CA ARG A 343 13.07 -1.51 17.77
C ARG A 343 13.35 -2.99 17.50
N LEU A 344 13.95 -3.30 16.37
CA LEU A 344 14.17 -4.68 15.93
C LEU A 344 15.65 -4.98 15.84
N SER A 345 16.12 -5.90 16.68
CA SER A 345 17.43 -6.50 16.49
C SER A 345 17.44 -7.45 15.30
N LEU A 346 18.62 -7.68 14.71
CA LEU A 346 18.77 -8.67 13.64
C LEU A 346 18.25 -10.06 14.05
N THR A 347 18.46 -10.44 15.33
CA THR A 347 17.98 -11.71 15.88
C THR A 347 16.45 -11.81 15.83
N GLU A 348 15.74 -10.76 16.21
CA GLU A 348 14.27 -10.73 16.17
C GLU A 348 13.74 -10.82 14.73
N MET A 349 14.40 -10.14 13.79
CA MET A 349 14.04 -10.21 12.37
C MET A 349 14.19 -11.64 11.83
N ILE A 350 15.29 -12.33 12.11
CA ILE A 350 15.54 -13.71 11.63
C ILE A 350 14.71 -14.78 12.36
N GLU A 351 14.27 -14.52 13.59
CA GLU A 351 13.38 -15.41 14.35
C GLU A 351 11.92 -15.28 13.90
N ASN A 352 11.54 -14.09 13.40
CA ASN A 352 10.20 -13.81 12.87
C ASN A 352 10.19 -13.42 11.38
N PRO A 353 10.82 -14.20 10.48
CA PRO A 353 11.13 -13.74 9.13
C PRO A 353 9.88 -13.53 8.28
N TYR A 354 8.83 -14.34 8.49
CA TYR A 354 7.59 -14.26 7.73
C TYR A 354 6.75 -13.02 8.03
N VAL A 355 6.98 -12.31 9.15
CA VAL A 355 6.25 -11.07 9.46
C VAL A 355 6.51 -9.98 8.41
N PHE A 356 7.73 -9.94 7.89
CA PHE A 356 8.14 -8.99 6.85
C PHE A 356 7.51 -9.29 5.49
N TYR A 357 7.00 -10.51 5.30
CA TYR A 357 6.37 -10.98 4.06
C TYR A 357 4.87 -11.27 4.25
N SER A 358 4.34 -11.17 5.47
CA SER A 358 2.92 -11.44 5.78
C SER A 358 2.00 -10.29 5.41
N ALA A 359 2.54 -9.07 5.31
CA ALA A 359 1.82 -7.94 4.72
C ALA A 359 1.41 -8.22 3.26
N ILE A 360 1.99 -9.24 2.63
CA ILE A 360 1.69 -9.58 1.25
C ILE A 360 0.46 -10.54 1.17
N PHE A 361 -0.01 -11.18 2.27
CA PHE A 361 -1.16 -12.13 2.21
C PHE A 361 -2.02 -12.21 3.46
N SER A 362 -3.11 -11.45 3.45
CA SER A 362 -4.37 -11.86 4.08
C SER A 362 -5.49 -12.01 3.08
N ASP A 363 -5.18 -12.26 1.80
CA ASP A 363 -6.19 -12.72 0.86
C ASP A 363 -6.31 -14.25 0.99
N GLU A 364 -7.40 -14.64 1.67
CA GLU A 364 -8.04 -15.95 1.67
C GLU A 364 -7.44 -16.98 2.66
N ASP A 365 -7.96 -16.96 3.91
CA ASP A 365 -8.44 -18.11 4.72
C ASP A 365 -8.73 -17.78 6.21
N ASP A 366 -8.90 -16.52 6.58
CA ASP A 366 -9.67 -16.16 7.78
C ASP A 366 -10.94 -15.44 7.30
N ASP A 367 -11.94 -16.27 7.03
CA ASP A 367 -13.37 -15.98 6.98
C ASP A 367 -13.86 -15.50 8.37
N TYR A 368 -13.17 -14.50 8.93
CA TYR A 368 -13.79 -13.56 9.84
C TYR A 368 -14.37 -12.49 8.96
N ASP A 369 -15.66 -12.63 8.69
CA ASP A 369 -16.62 -11.55 8.50
C ASP A 369 -16.07 -10.20 9.04
N ILE A 370 -15.33 -9.46 8.21
CA ILE A 370 -15.41 -8.01 8.22
C ILE A 370 -16.60 -7.76 7.31
N HIS A 371 -17.77 -7.87 7.93
CA HIS A 371 -19.05 -7.80 7.25
C HIS A 371 -19.10 -6.61 6.29
N ASP A 372 -19.53 -6.91 5.07
CA ASP A 372 -20.36 -6.02 4.27
C ASP A 372 -21.56 -5.55 5.11
N GLU A 373 -21.37 -4.46 5.85
CA GLU A 373 -22.40 -3.43 6.03
C GLU A 373 -21.91 -2.13 5.39
N PHE A 374 -21.46 -2.24 4.14
CA PHE A 374 -21.25 -1.12 3.23
C PHE A 374 -22.56 -0.79 2.50
N ARG A 375 -23.32 0.19 3.02
CA ARG A 375 -24.25 1.02 2.24
C ARG A 375 -24.52 2.37 2.88
#